data_AF-A0A955QDQ6-F1
#
_entry.id   AF-A0A955QDQ6-F1
#
_cell.length_a   1.000
_cell.length_b   1.000
_cell.length_c   1.000
_cell.angle_alpha   90.00
_cell.angle_beta   90.00
_cell.angle_gamma   90.00
#
_symmetry.space_group_name_H-M   'P 1'
#
loop_
_entity.id
_entity.type
_entity.pdbx_description
1 polymer ?
#
loop_
_entity_poly.entity_id
_entity_poly.type
_entity_poly.pdbx_seq_one_letter_code
_entity_poly.pdbx_strand_id
1 'polypeptide(L)' 'MKLITRYDLASKSECELRGLYHTVFNALVQSAPQSADRRNALASLENISRELNQRCGNQ' A
#
# COMPACT_ATOMS: atom_id res chain seq x y z
N MET A 1 10.07 3.79 -5.59
CA MET A 1 9.03 2.78 -5.86
C MET A 1 7.90 3.37 -6.70
N LYS A 2 7.24 2.53 -7.51
CA LYS A 2 6.03 2.91 -8.25
C LYS A 2 4.84 3.05 -7.28
N LEU A 3 3.99 4.06 -7.50
CA LEU A 3 2.73 4.21 -6.78
C LEU A 3 1.80 3.01 -7.08
N ILE A 4 1.24 2.42 -6.03
CA ILE A 4 0.21 1.39 -6.12
C ILE A 4 -1.16 2.05 -6.00
N THR A 5 -1.99 1.89 -7.01
CA THR A 5 -3.32 2.51 -7.09
C THR A 5 -4.39 1.57 -6.56
N ARG A 6 -5.57 2.09 -6.23
CA ARG A 6 -6.71 1.26 -5.82
C ARG A 6 -7.16 0.28 -6.92
N TYR A 7 -6.98 0.66 -8.19
CA TYR A 7 -7.27 -0.22 -9.31
C TYR A 7 -6.40 -1.47 -9.29
N ASP A 8 -5.10 -1.31 -9.00
CA ASP A 8 -4.18 -2.45 -8.86
C ASP A 8 -4.61 -3.38 -7.71
N LEU A 9 -5.05 -2.80 -6.59
CA LEU A 9 -5.41 -3.50 -5.35
C LEU A 9 -6.75 -4.25 -5.44
N ALA A 10 -7.70 -3.78 -6.25
CA ALA A 10 -9.02 -4.40 -6.40
C ALA A 10 -8.94 -5.87 -6.85
N SER A 11 -7.92 -6.22 -7.62
CA SER A 11 -7.69 -7.59 -8.11
C SER A 11 -6.99 -8.53 -7.11
N LYS A 12 -6.53 -8.02 -5.98
CA LYS A 12 -5.70 -8.75 -5.00
C LYS A 12 -6.55 -9.40 -3.92
N SER A 13 -6.10 -10.52 -3.38
CA SER A 13 -6.65 -11.14 -2.16
C SER A 13 -6.21 -10.38 -0.90
N GLU A 14 -6.90 -10.59 0.23
CA GLU A 14 -6.51 -9.96 1.50
C GLU A 14 -5.09 -10.35 1.94
N CYS A 15 -4.68 -11.60 1.72
CA CYS A 15 -3.32 -12.06 2.01
C CYS A 15 -2.28 -11.30 1.17
N GLU A 16 -2.53 -11.12 -0.13
CA GLU A 16 -1.66 -10.32 -1.00
C GLU A 16 -1.63 -8.85 -0.57
N LEU A 17 -2.76 -8.28 -0.15
CA LEU A 17 -2.80 -6.90 0.35
C LEU A 17 -1.94 -6.73 1.61
N ARG A 18 -2.01 -7.69 2.56
CA ARG A 18 -1.16 -7.69 3.75
C ARG A 18 0.32 -7.84 3.37
N GLY A 19 0.65 -8.74 2.43
CA GLY A 19 2.01 -8.88 1.92
C GLY A 19 2.53 -7.59 1.28
N LEU A 20 1.73 -6.95 0.41
CA LEU A 20 2.06 -5.68 -0.21
C LEU A 20 2.26 -4.57 0.82
N TYR A 21 1.44 -4.53 1.88
CA TYR A 21 1.60 -3.57 2.96
C TYR A 21 3.01 -3.65 3.57
N HIS A 22 3.47 -4.87 3.91
CA HIS A 22 4.82 -5.08 4.45
C HIS A 22 5.92 -4.65 3.47
N THR A 23 5.79 -5.00 2.19
CA THR A 23 6.76 -4.60 1.16
C THR A 23 6.84 -3.08 1.03
N VAL A 24 5.70 -2.40 0.95
CA VAL A 24 5.64 -0.94 0.81
C VAL A 24 6.15 -0.25 2.08
N PHE A 25 5.85 -0.80 3.25
CA PHE A 25 6.36 -0.28 4.53
C PHE A 25 7.89 -0.34 4.58
N ASN A 26 8.49 -1.46 4.16
CA ASN A 26 9.94 -1.57 4.10
C ASN A 26 10.55 -0.58 3.09
N ALA A 27 9.90 -0.40 1.92
CA ALA A 27 10.32 0.60 0.94
C ALA A 27 10.24 2.04 1.50
N LEU A 28 9.23 2.34 2.32
CA LEU A 28 9.11 3.62 3.01
C LEU A 28 10.28 3.85 3.98
N VAL A 29 10.61 2.85 4.80
CA VAL A 29 11.70 2.94 5.78
C VAL A 29 13.05 3.16 5.10
N GLN A 30 13.27 2.55 3.93
CA GLN A 30 14.49 2.69 3.15
C GLN A 30 14.55 3.98 2.29
N SER A 31 13.42 4.67 2.13
CA SER A 31 13.34 5.86 1.28
C SER A 31 13.99 7.09 1.91
N ALA A 32 14.68 7.88 1.10
CA ALA A 32 15.22 9.16 1.54
C ALA A 32 14.08 10.15 1.90
N PRO A 33 14.28 11.03 2.90
CA PRO A 33 13.35 12.12 3.19
C PRO A 33 13.02 12.94 1.94
N GLN A 34 11.76 13.41 1.84
CA GLN A 34 11.26 14.25 0.74
C GLN A 34 11.38 13.67 -0.69
N SER A 35 11.78 12.40 -0.84
CA SER A 35 11.87 11.76 -2.15
C SER A 35 10.48 11.44 -2.75
N ALA A 36 10.41 11.36 -4.08
CA ALA A 36 9.23 10.87 -4.78
C ALA A 36 8.86 9.45 -4.33
N ASP A 37 9.88 8.63 -4.06
CA ASP A 37 9.72 7.26 -3.54
C ASP A 37 9.04 7.23 -2.19
N ARG A 38 9.43 8.11 -1.26
CA ARG A 38 8.78 8.25 0.04
C ARG A 38 7.31 8.62 -0.09
N ARG A 39 7.00 9.60 -0.96
CA ARG A 39 5.61 10.03 -1.22
C ARG A 39 4.77 8.90 -1.83
N ASN A 40 5.32 8.18 -2.79
CA ASN A 40 4.65 7.04 -3.42
C ASN A 40 4.41 5.90 -2.43
N ALA A 41 5.37 5.62 -1.55
CA ALA A 41 5.22 4.60 -0.51
C ALA A 41 4.11 4.96 0.49
N LEU A 42 4.08 6.20 0.97
CA LEU A 42 3.01 6.68 1.86
C LEU A 42 1.62 6.57 1.22
N ALA A 43 1.47 7.06 -0.02
CA ALA A 43 0.20 6.99 -0.73
C ALA A 43 -0.23 5.53 -1.03
N SER A 44 0.72 4.65 -1.32
CA SER A 44 0.45 3.22 -1.53
C SER A 44 -0.01 2.54 -0.24
N LEU A 45 0.63 2.83 0.92
CA LEU A 45 0.18 2.32 2.23
C LEU A 45 -1.23 2.78 2.54
N GLU A 46 -1.55 4.05 2.29
CA GLU A 46 -2.90 4.57 2.51
C GLU A 46 -3.93 3.85 1.62
N ASN A 47 -3.62 3.62 0.35
CA ASN A 47 -4.49 2.87 -0.55
C ASN A 47 -4.72 1.43 -0.06
N ILE A 48 -3.66 0.74 0.36
CA ILE A 48 -3.74 -0.64 0.87
C ILE A 48 -4.57 -0.71 2.15
N SER A 49 -4.31 0.19 3.11
CA SER A 49 -5.08 0.25 4.36
C SER A 49 -6.56 0.51 4.13
N ARG A 50 -6.90 1.42 3.19
CA ARG A 50 -8.31 1.68 2.83
C ARG A 50 -8.97 0.45 2.22
N GLU A 51 -8.29 -0.25 1.32
CA GLU A 51 -8.80 -1.48 0.70
C GLU A 51 -9.02 -2.59 1.74
N LEU A 52 -8.07 -2.80 2.65
CA LEU A 52 -8.19 -3.76 3.75
C LEU A 52 -9.37 -3.42 4.66
N ASN A 53 -9.49 -2.15 5.09
CA ASN A 53 -10.58 -1.70 5.95
C ASN A 53 -11.95 -1.83 5.26
N GLN A 54 -12.03 -1.53 3.96
CA GLN A 54 -13.26 -1.71 3.20
C GLN A 54 -13.71 -3.18 3.15
N ARG A 55 -12.77 -4.12 3.11
CA ARG A 55 -13.08 -5.57 3.07
C ARG A 55 -13.42 -6.13 4.44
N CYS A 56 -12.68 -5.76 5.47
CA CYS A 56 -12.96 -6.19 6.85
C CYS A 56 -14.24 -5.56 7.42
N GLY A 57 -14.62 -4.35 6.99
CA GLY A 57 -15.85 -3.68 7.44
C GLY A 57 -17.13 -4.14 6.73
N ASN A 58 -17.02 -4.98 5.69
CA ASN A 58 -18.14 -5.54 4.94
C ASN A 58 -18.44 -7.01 5.32
N GLN A 59 -17.91 -7.47 6.46
CA GLN A 59 -18.12 -8.81 7.02
C GLN A 59 -19.17 -8.76 8.13
#